data_AF-A0A8T3C1M1-F1
#
_entry.id   AF-A0A8T3C1M1-F1
#
_cell.length_a   1.000
_cell.length_b   1.000
_cell.length_c   1.000
_cell.angle_alpha   90.00
_cell.angle_beta   90.00
_cell.angle_gamma   90.00
#
_symmetry.space_group_name_H-M   'P 1'
#
loop_
_entity.id
_entity.type
_entity.pdbx_description
1 polymer ?
#
loop_
_entity_poly.entity_id
_entity_poly.type
_entity_poly.pdbx_seq_one_letter_code
_entity_poly.pdbx_strand_id
1 'polypeptide(L)'
;MTGKDMTSISFSSGREEMERLFRKFDINCDGKISVSELQLLMRAIGEEFSCEDMEKLLQFADSDGTALLDMDDFMRLVGVENSTEEDLMEAFKLYGVDGQDCITARSLKRMLSSLGASSAIEDCETMICQFDLNGDGVLCFEEFKAMMLL
;
A
#
# COMPACT_ATOMS: atom_id res chain seq x y z
N MET A 1 6.56 -11.01 -32.87
CA MET A 1 7.83 -11.10 -32.13
C MET A 1 7.81 -9.95 -31.14
N THR A 2 7.03 -10.09 -30.06
CA THR A 2 7.39 -10.68 -28.75
C THR A 2 8.09 -9.70 -27.84
N GLY A 3 7.44 -9.42 -26.71
CA GLY A 3 8.11 -9.10 -25.45
C GLY A 3 8.36 -7.62 -25.22
N LYS A 4 7.44 -6.99 -24.50
CA LYS A 4 7.75 -6.22 -23.28
C LYS A 4 6.45 -5.97 -22.52
N ASP A 5 6.09 -7.00 -21.77
CA ASP A 5 5.72 -6.94 -20.36
C ASP A 5 5.28 -5.55 -19.86
N MET A 6 3.97 -5.35 -19.72
CA MET A 6 3.40 -4.19 -19.02
C MET A 6 2.19 -4.60 -18.16
N THR A 7 2.15 -5.87 -17.74
CA THR A 7 1.16 -6.46 -16.83
C THR A 7 1.68 -6.60 -15.40
N SER A 8 2.75 -5.89 -15.05
CA SER A 8 3.00 -5.50 -13.67
C SER A 8 2.94 -3.99 -13.64
N ILE A 9 1.76 -3.44 -13.33
CA ILE A 9 1.74 -2.12 -12.73
C ILE A 9 2.28 -2.33 -11.31
N SER A 10 3.60 -2.39 -11.20
CA SER A 10 4.29 -2.14 -9.95
C SER A 10 4.09 -0.66 -9.70
N PHE A 11 3.02 -0.31 -8.98
CA PHE A 11 2.79 1.04 -8.52
C PHE A 11 4.00 1.41 -7.67
N SER A 12 4.86 2.27 -8.21
CA SER A 12 6.00 2.77 -7.48
C SER A 12 5.45 3.88 -6.60
N SER A 13 5.43 3.70 -5.27
CA SER A 13 4.88 4.65 -4.29
C SER A 13 5.40 6.07 -4.51
N GLY A 14 4.68 6.87 -5.29
CA GLY A 14 5.12 8.19 -5.71
C GLY A 14 3.94 9.03 -6.21
N ARG A 15 3.69 10.15 -5.53
CA ARG A 15 2.62 11.12 -5.86
C ARG A 15 2.61 11.52 -7.34
N GLU A 16 3.79 11.67 -7.95
CA GLU A 16 3.92 12.07 -9.36
C GLU A 16 3.44 11.01 -10.35
N GLU A 17 3.65 9.73 -10.05
CA GLU A 17 3.16 8.62 -10.88
C GLU A 17 1.64 8.48 -10.74
N MET A 18 1.13 8.71 -9.52
CA MET A 18 -0.29 8.77 -9.23
C MET A 18 -0.99 9.88 -10.00
N GLU A 19 -0.46 11.10 -10.01
CA GLU A 19 -1.03 12.22 -10.79
C GLU A 19 -1.03 11.93 -12.30
N ARG A 20 0.01 11.27 -12.79
CA ARG A 20 0.07 10.84 -14.21
C ARG A 20 -0.97 9.79 -14.53
N LEU A 21 -1.19 8.84 -13.63
CA LEU A 21 -2.24 7.84 -13.77
C LEU A 21 -3.61 8.49 -13.68
N PHE A 22 -3.86 9.29 -12.65
CA PHE A 22 -5.11 10.03 -12.45
C PHE A 22 -5.48 10.82 -13.71
N ARG A 23 -4.56 11.59 -14.29
CA ARG A 23 -4.77 12.29 -15.58
C ARG A 23 -5.03 11.38 -16.77
N LYS A 24 -4.57 10.14 -16.71
CA LYS A 24 -4.81 9.14 -17.75
C LYS A 24 -6.23 8.56 -17.63
N PHE A 25 -6.78 8.49 -16.42
CA PHE A 25 -8.17 8.11 -16.14
C PHE A 25 -9.14 9.29 -16.33
N ASP A 26 -8.80 10.49 -15.86
CA ASP A 26 -9.59 11.73 -15.95
C ASP A 26 -9.52 12.34 -17.36
N ILE A 27 -10.33 11.78 -18.28
CA ILE A 27 -10.33 12.13 -19.70
C ILE A 27 -10.90 13.53 -19.92
N ASN A 28 -11.93 13.88 -19.16
CA ASN A 28 -12.59 15.17 -19.28
C ASN A 28 -11.84 16.29 -18.51
N CYS A 29 -10.82 15.94 -17.71
CA CYS A 29 -10.03 16.83 -16.88
C CYS A 29 -10.87 17.60 -15.84
N ASP A 30 -11.94 16.98 -15.33
CA ASP A 30 -12.80 17.57 -14.29
C ASP A 30 -12.21 17.42 -12.88
N GLY A 31 -11.09 16.71 -12.75
CA GLY A 31 -10.43 16.44 -11.48
C GLY A 31 -11.09 15.29 -10.73
N LYS A 32 -11.94 14.50 -11.40
CA LYS A 32 -12.62 13.32 -10.87
C LYS A 32 -12.64 12.22 -11.93
N ILE A 33 -12.78 10.97 -11.49
CA ILE A 33 -12.88 9.82 -12.37
C ILE A 33 -14.28 9.24 -12.22
N SER A 34 -15.05 9.33 -13.30
CA SER A 34 -16.37 8.69 -13.38
C SER A 34 -16.27 7.18 -13.65
N VAL A 35 -17.36 6.45 -13.35
CA VAL A 35 -17.53 5.03 -13.72
C VAL A 35 -17.17 4.81 -15.19
N SER A 36 -17.65 5.70 -16.06
CA SER A 36 -17.49 5.59 -17.51
C SER A 36 -16.04 5.78 -17.95
N GLU A 37 -15.31 6.69 -17.31
CA GLU A 37 -13.90 6.93 -17.56
C GLU A 37 -13.03 5.78 -17.06
N LEU A 38 -13.32 5.28 -15.86
CA LEU A 38 -12.68 4.12 -15.28
C LEU A 38 -12.88 2.87 -16.17
N GLN A 39 -14.11 2.64 -16.63
CA GLN A 39 -14.44 1.54 -17.53
C GLN A 39 -13.75 1.68 -18.89
N LEU A 40 -13.68 2.89 -19.43
CA LEU A 40 -12.98 3.14 -20.69
C LEU A 40 -11.50 2.82 -20.57
N LEU A 41 -10.87 3.21 -19.46
CA LEU A 41 -9.46 2.93 -19.24
C LEU A 41 -9.19 1.46 -18.98
N MET A 42 -10.02 0.77 -18.19
CA MET A 42 -9.88 -0.68 -17.96
C MET A 42 -9.93 -1.45 -19.28
N ARG A 43 -10.88 -1.09 -20.15
CA ARG A 43 -10.97 -1.63 -21.51
C ARG A 43 -9.74 -1.30 -22.37
N ALA A 44 -9.15 -0.12 -22.20
CA ALA A 44 -7.94 0.27 -22.89
C ALA A 44 -6.68 -0.45 -22.37
N ILE A 45 -6.68 -0.87 -21.10
CA ILE A 45 -5.63 -1.67 -20.45
C ILE A 45 -5.79 -3.17 -20.77
N GLY A 46 -6.95 -3.58 -21.28
CA GLY A 46 -7.24 -4.97 -21.67
C GLY A 46 -7.83 -5.80 -20.53
N GLU A 47 -8.20 -5.17 -19.41
CA GLU A 47 -8.97 -5.76 -18.33
C GLU A 47 -10.46 -5.45 -18.54
N GLU A 48 -11.29 -6.49 -18.43
CA GLU A 48 -12.75 -6.36 -18.61
C GLU A 48 -13.41 -6.47 -17.24
N PHE A 49 -13.63 -5.33 -16.60
CA PHE A 49 -14.41 -5.28 -15.37
C PHE A 49 -15.91 -5.21 -15.70
N SER A 50 -16.71 -5.98 -14.97
CA SER A 50 -18.16 -5.91 -15.09
C SER A 50 -18.69 -4.60 -14.49
N CYS A 51 -19.89 -4.17 -14.89
CA CYS A 51 -20.53 -3.02 -14.26
C CYS A 51 -20.68 -3.22 -12.74
N GLU A 52 -20.97 -4.44 -12.30
CA GLU A 52 -21.11 -4.78 -10.88
C GLU A 52 -19.78 -4.62 -10.11
N ASP A 53 -18.65 -4.96 -10.73
CA ASP A 53 -17.33 -4.80 -10.11
C ASP A 53 -16.93 -3.32 -10.03
N MET A 54 -17.30 -2.52 -11.04
CA MET A 54 -17.08 -1.07 -11.03
C MET A 54 -17.93 -0.36 -9.98
N GLU A 55 -19.19 -0.76 -9.82
CA GLU A 55 -20.06 -0.23 -8.77
C GLU A 55 -19.55 -0.60 -7.38
N LYS A 56 -19.01 -1.81 -7.19
CA LYS A 56 -18.36 -2.20 -5.93
C LYS A 56 -17.07 -1.42 -5.67
N LEU A 57 -16.23 -1.23 -6.67
CA LEU A 57 -15.00 -0.43 -6.56
C LEU A 57 -15.32 1.01 -6.17
N LEU A 58 -16.32 1.61 -6.81
CA LEU A 58 -16.80 2.93 -6.45
C LEU A 58 -17.39 2.96 -5.05
N GLN A 59 -18.30 2.04 -4.70
CA GLN A 59 -18.86 1.99 -3.35
C GLN A 59 -17.80 1.83 -2.27
N PHE A 60 -16.69 1.15 -2.58
CA PHE A 60 -15.58 0.96 -1.66
C PHE A 60 -14.68 2.21 -1.53
N ALA A 61 -14.44 2.93 -2.62
CA ALA A 61 -13.50 4.06 -2.62
C ALA A 61 -14.15 5.44 -2.52
N ASP A 62 -15.35 5.65 -3.08
CA ASP A 62 -16.12 6.89 -3.03
C ASP A 62 -16.64 7.11 -1.60
N SER A 63 -15.86 7.81 -0.81
CA SER A 63 -16.16 8.07 0.60
C SER A 63 -17.22 9.17 0.77
N ASP A 64 -17.36 10.06 -0.22
CA ASP A 64 -18.28 11.21 -0.21
C ASP A 64 -19.64 10.90 -0.85
N GLY A 65 -19.79 9.72 -1.48
CA GLY A 65 -21.04 9.27 -2.10
C GLY A 65 -21.41 10.05 -3.36
N THR A 66 -20.41 10.56 -4.08
CA THR A 66 -20.58 11.37 -5.29
C THR A 66 -20.70 10.53 -6.56
N ALA A 67 -20.51 9.22 -6.47
CA ALA A 67 -20.37 8.26 -7.55
C ALA A 67 -19.20 8.58 -8.52
N LEU A 68 -18.23 9.36 -8.04
CA LEU A 68 -17.02 9.79 -8.75
C LEU A 68 -15.83 9.63 -7.79
N LEU A 69 -14.69 9.19 -8.30
CA LEU A 69 -13.46 9.12 -7.49
C LEU A 69 -12.69 10.41 -7.68
N ASP A 70 -12.54 11.22 -6.63
CA ASP A 70 -11.57 12.32 -6.65
C ASP A 70 -10.14 11.81 -6.43
N MET A 71 -9.17 12.72 -6.46
CA MET A 71 -7.76 12.35 -6.34
C MET A 71 -7.43 11.63 -5.02
N ASP A 72 -8.10 11.97 -3.91
CA ASP A 72 -7.91 11.33 -2.60
C ASP A 72 -8.53 9.92 -2.59
N ASP A 73 -9.76 9.78 -3.09
CA ASP A 73 -10.43 8.48 -3.24
C ASP A 73 -9.66 7.55 -4.19
N PHE A 74 -9.10 8.10 -5.28
CA PHE A 74 -8.25 7.34 -6.20
C PHE A 74 -6.93 6.95 -5.51
N MET A 75 -6.30 7.83 -4.73
CA MET A 75 -5.11 7.47 -3.93
C MET A 75 -5.38 6.33 -2.95
N ARG A 76 -6.57 6.29 -2.33
CA ARG A 76 -7.02 5.18 -1.50
C ARG A 76 -7.27 3.91 -2.30
N LEU A 77 -7.89 4.02 -3.47
CA LEU A 77 -8.24 2.88 -4.33
C LEU A 77 -6.99 2.18 -4.90
N VAL A 78 -6.04 2.94 -5.45
CA VAL A 78 -4.93 2.38 -6.25
C VAL A 78 -3.70 2.04 -5.40
N GLY A 79 -3.80 2.13 -4.08
CA GLY A 79 -2.71 1.73 -3.20
C GLY A 79 -1.58 2.73 -3.21
N VAL A 80 -1.84 3.94 -2.73
CA VAL A 80 -0.93 4.41 -1.68
C VAL A 80 -1.25 3.53 -0.48
N GLU A 81 -0.41 2.52 -0.27
CA GLU A 81 -0.23 1.90 1.04
C GLU A 81 0.12 3.03 2.04
N ASN A 82 -0.90 3.69 2.57
CA ASN A 82 -1.00 3.61 4.01
C ASN A 82 -1.39 2.16 4.22
N SER A 83 -0.42 1.28 4.45
CA SER A 83 -0.70 0.16 5.35
C SER A 83 -1.49 0.81 6.49
N THR A 84 -2.80 0.57 6.54
CA THR A 84 -3.64 1.34 7.45
C THR A 84 -3.07 1.14 8.85
N GLU A 85 -3.31 2.07 9.77
CA GLU A 85 -2.89 1.82 11.15
C GLU A 85 -3.39 0.45 11.64
N GLU A 86 -4.51 -0.01 11.09
CA GLU A 86 -5.10 -1.34 11.28
C GLU A 86 -4.25 -2.47 10.66
N ASP A 87 -3.82 -2.38 9.40
CA ASP A 87 -2.93 -3.36 8.75
C ASP A 87 -1.55 -3.41 9.42
N LEU A 88 -1.00 -2.24 9.75
CA LEU A 88 0.24 -2.13 10.51
C LEU A 88 0.07 -2.72 11.89
N MET A 89 -1.09 -2.54 12.53
CA MET A 89 -1.36 -3.11 13.85
C MET A 89 -1.56 -4.62 13.79
N GLU A 90 -2.22 -5.15 12.77
CA GLU A 90 -2.33 -6.60 12.52
C GLU A 90 -0.95 -7.22 12.29
N ALA A 91 -0.13 -6.61 11.43
CA ALA A 91 1.26 -6.99 11.19
C ALA A 91 2.07 -6.91 12.49
N PHE A 92 1.98 -5.80 13.22
CA PHE A 92 2.67 -5.61 14.49
C PHE A 92 2.27 -6.65 15.53
N LYS A 93 0.98 -7.01 15.63
CA LYS A 93 0.50 -8.09 16.51
C LYS A 93 0.99 -9.47 16.07
N LEU A 94 1.04 -9.72 14.76
CA LEU A 94 1.54 -10.97 14.21
C LEU A 94 3.03 -11.17 14.50
N TYR A 95 3.80 -10.08 14.49
CA TYR A 95 5.25 -10.10 14.71
C TYR A 95 5.65 -9.90 16.16
N GLY A 96 4.83 -9.21 16.94
CA GLY A 96 4.97 -9.01 18.37
C GLY A 96 5.11 -10.33 19.12
N VAL A 97 5.81 -10.29 20.24
CA VAL A 97 5.84 -11.44 21.15
C VAL A 97 4.51 -11.47 21.91
N ASP A 98 3.93 -12.65 22.10
CA ASP A 98 2.66 -12.83 22.81
C ASP A 98 2.68 -12.10 24.17
N GLY A 99 1.85 -11.07 24.30
CA GLY A 99 1.75 -10.23 25.50
C GLY A 99 2.75 -9.07 25.61
N GLN A 100 3.52 -8.77 24.56
CA GLN A 100 4.38 -7.59 24.48
C GLN A 100 4.03 -6.74 23.25
N ASP A 101 3.63 -5.48 23.48
CA ASP A 101 3.44 -4.45 22.44
C ASP A 101 4.78 -3.92 21.90
N CYS A 102 5.71 -4.82 21.56
CA CYS A 102 7.00 -4.47 20.96
C CYS A 102 7.58 -5.58 20.08
N ILE A 103 8.36 -5.17 19.07
CA ILE A 103 9.08 -6.07 18.17
C ILE A 103 10.55 -6.13 18.59
N THR A 104 10.99 -7.33 18.97
CA THR A 104 12.40 -7.60 19.30
C THR A 104 13.20 -8.03 18.06
N ALA A 105 14.53 -7.98 18.11
CA ALA A 105 15.40 -8.46 17.02
C ALA A 105 15.08 -9.90 16.58
N ARG A 106 14.68 -10.76 17.53
CA ARG A 106 14.27 -12.14 17.24
C ARG A 106 12.93 -12.21 16.49
N SER A 107 11.98 -11.35 16.85
CA SER A 107 10.70 -11.24 16.15
C SER A 107 10.88 -10.67 14.75
N LEU A 108 11.68 -9.62 14.60
CA LEU A 108 12.01 -9.02 13.32
C LEU A 108 12.67 -10.03 12.38
N LYS A 109 13.62 -10.84 12.89
CA LYS A 109 14.23 -11.91 12.11
C LYS A 109 13.22 -12.95 11.60
N ARG A 110 12.24 -13.32 12.44
CA ARG A 110 11.17 -14.26 12.06
C ARG A 110 10.29 -13.66 10.95
N MET A 111 9.94 -12.39 11.08
CA MET A 111 9.20 -11.63 10.06
C MET A 111 9.96 -11.63 8.72
N LEU A 112 11.24 -11.23 8.73
CA LEU A 112 12.08 -11.21 7.52
C LEU A 112 12.16 -12.60 6.88
N SER A 113 12.32 -13.64 7.70
CA SER A 113 12.33 -15.03 7.22
C SER A 113 11.00 -15.45 6.58
N SER A 114 9.87 -14.97 7.10
CA SER A 114 8.54 -15.23 6.54
C SER A 114 8.31 -14.52 5.21
N LEU A 115 8.95 -13.36 5.01
CA LEU A 115 8.96 -12.60 3.76
C LEU A 115 9.96 -13.17 2.73
N GLY A 116 10.65 -14.28 3.06
CA GLY A 116 11.63 -14.92 2.20
C GLY A 116 13.02 -14.29 2.25
N ALA A 117 13.26 -13.32 3.15
CA ALA A 117 14.56 -12.72 3.38
C ALA A 117 15.30 -13.40 4.54
N SER A 118 16.50 -13.90 4.29
CA SER A 118 17.38 -14.39 5.34
C SER A 118 18.24 -13.24 5.87
N SER A 119 18.05 -12.85 7.13
CA SER A 119 18.89 -11.85 7.80
C SER A 119 19.52 -12.42 9.07
N ALA A 120 20.77 -12.04 9.35
CA ALA A 120 21.42 -12.41 10.60
C ALA A 120 20.76 -11.66 11.77
N ILE A 121 20.95 -12.16 12.99
CA ILE A 121 20.42 -11.47 14.17
C ILE A 121 21.08 -10.11 14.36
N GLU A 122 22.38 -10.00 14.04
CA GLU A 122 23.17 -8.77 14.09
C GLU A 122 22.65 -7.72 13.10
N ASP A 123 22.19 -8.13 11.92
CA ASP A 123 21.56 -7.23 10.95
C ASP A 123 20.22 -6.71 11.48
N CYS A 124 19.45 -7.57 12.16
CA CYS A 124 18.17 -7.18 12.77
C CYS A 124 18.38 -6.20 13.92
N GLU A 125 19.42 -6.40 14.74
CA GLU A 125 19.81 -5.46 15.80
C GLU A 125 20.25 -4.12 15.22
N THR A 126 20.97 -4.14 14.11
CA THR A 126 21.38 -2.92 13.39
C THR A 126 20.19 -2.19 12.77
N MET A 127 19.21 -2.91 12.24
CA MET A 127 17.95 -2.32 11.77
C MET A 127 17.19 -1.69 12.93
N ILE A 128 16.97 -2.43 14.03
CA ILE A 128 16.27 -1.89 15.19
C ILE A 128 16.96 -0.63 15.68
N CYS A 129 18.28 -0.64 15.83
CA CYS A 129 19.02 0.54 16.30
C CYS A 129 18.87 1.79 15.40
N GLN A 130 18.50 1.64 14.11
CA GLN A 130 18.24 2.78 13.23
C GLN A 130 16.87 3.42 13.47
N PHE A 131 15.88 2.63 13.90
CA PHE A 131 14.48 3.06 14.05
C PHE A 131 14.04 3.17 15.51
N ASP A 132 14.80 2.59 16.44
CA ASP A 132 14.65 2.70 17.89
C ASP A 132 15.07 4.12 18.33
N LEU A 133 14.06 4.98 18.51
CA LEU A 133 14.24 6.39 18.87
C LEU A 133 14.41 6.55 20.37
N ASN A 134 13.84 5.63 21.16
CA ASN A 134 13.83 5.69 22.60
C ASN A 134 15.04 4.97 23.24
N GLY A 135 15.73 4.12 22.48
CA GLY A 135 16.94 3.40 22.86
C GLY A 135 16.71 2.18 23.76
N ASP A 136 15.50 1.60 23.78
CA ASP A 136 15.16 0.45 24.61
C ASP A 136 15.52 -0.90 23.97
N GLY A 137 16.01 -0.87 22.73
CA GLY A 137 16.44 -2.04 21.97
C GLY A 137 15.30 -2.87 21.38
N VAL A 138 14.08 -2.33 21.35
CA VAL A 138 12.92 -2.91 20.68
C VAL A 138 12.22 -1.86 19.81
N LEU A 139 11.31 -2.28 18.94
CA LEU A 139 10.47 -1.34 18.17
C LEU A 139 9.06 -1.31 18.77
N CYS A 140 8.63 -0.14 19.20
CA CYS A 140 7.22 0.12 19.49
C CYS A 140 6.42 0.30 18.20
N PHE A 141 5.09 0.42 18.32
CA PHE A 141 4.21 0.58 17.17
C PHE A 141 4.57 1.78 16.29
N GLU A 142 4.93 2.91 16.89
CA GLU A 142 5.31 4.12 16.15
C GLU A 142 6.63 3.95 15.40
N GLU A 143 7.61 3.29 16.01
CA GLU A 143 8.93 3.03 15.41
C GLU A 143 8.84 1.98 14.29
N PHE A 144 8.02 0.95 14.48
CA PHE A 144 7.70 -0.03 13.43
C PHE A 144 6.96 0.62 12.25
N LYS A 145 6.00 1.50 12.53
CA LYS A 145 5.28 2.28 11.53
C LYS A 145 6.24 3.17 10.74
N ALA A 146 7.17 3.85 11.41
CA ALA A 146 8.21 4.64 10.74
C ALA A 146 9.10 3.76 9.84
N MET A 147 9.45 2.55 10.29
CA MET A 147 10.21 1.58 9.49
C MET A 147 9.45 1.09 8.25
N MET A 148 8.14 0.86 8.35
CA MET A 148 7.29 0.36 7.24
C MET A 148 6.87 1.45 6.25
N LEU A 149 6.87 2.73 6.67
CA LEU A 149 6.48 3.87 5.85
C LEU A 149 7.68 4.61 5.21
N LEU A 150 8.89 4.07 5.31
CA LEU A 150 10.14 4.62 4.76
C LEU A 150 10.55 3.91 3.46
#